data_AF-A0A938U8M8-F1
#
_entry.id   AF-A0A938U8M8-F1
#
_cell.length_a   1.000
_cell.length_b   1.000
_cell.length_c   1.000
_cell.angle_alpha   90.00
_cell.angle_beta   90.00
_cell.angle_gamma   90.00
#
_symmetry.space_group_name_H-M   'P 1'
#
loop_
_entity.id
_entity.type
_entity.pdbx_description
1 polymer ?
#
loop_
_entity_poly.entity_id
_entity_poly.type
_entity_poly.pdbx_seq_one_letter_code
_entity_poly.pdbx_strand_id
1 'polypeptide(L)'
;MMTILMNILAFFFAVAVLAKLGLLLLQPRLWLDVVRPLVADPVRLMRLYAGIAAVSGLVVLIRLSIIDVAAVMVFASSLIGLALAPYGSSLLKLTEEISQEGLEKAWAPFAVWIILALWVLYSLFS
;
A
#
# COMPACT_ATOMS: atom_id res chain seq x y z
N MET A 1 -17.72 19.30 6.16
CA MET A 1 -17.74 18.30 5.07
C MET A 1 -16.44 17.49 4.99
N MET A 2 -15.27 18.12 4.98
CA MET A 2 -14.01 17.40 4.71
C MET A 2 -13.39 16.64 5.91
N THR A 3 -13.74 16.98 7.16
CA THR A 3 -13.41 16.17 8.36
C THR A 3 -14.22 14.86 8.42
N ILE A 4 -15.44 14.87 7.87
CA ILE A 4 -16.32 13.70 7.83
C ILE A 4 -15.71 12.62 6.92
N LEU A 5 -15.18 13.02 5.76
CA LEU A 5 -14.51 12.10 4.82
C LEU A 5 -13.31 11.38 5.46
N MET A 6 -12.51 12.10 6.26
CA MET A 6 -11.35 11.51 6.95
C MET A 6 -11.78 10.48 7.99
N ASN A 7 -12.81 10.79 8.78
CA ASN A 7 -13.35 9.85 9.76
C ASN A 7 -13.96 8.62 9.09
N ILE A 8 -14.63 8.79 7.94
CA ILE A 8 -15.16 7.68 7.14
C ILE A 8 -14.03 6.79 6.63
N LEU A 9 -12.98 7.36 6.06
CA LEU A 9 -11.83 6.59 5.57
C LEU A 9 -11.11 5.86 6.70
N ALA A 10 -10.87 6.54 7.83
CA ALA A 10 -10.25 5.93 9.00
C ALA A 10 -11.12 4.80 9.58
N PHE A 11 -12.44 4.98 9.63
CA PHE A 11 -13.39 3.95 10.05
C PHE A 11 -13.35 2.73 9.12
N PHE A 12 -13.46 2.94 7.81
CA PHE A 12 -13.37 1.84 6.83
C PHE A 12 -12.04 1.12 6.92
N PHE A 13 -10.93 1.85 7.07
CA PHE A 13 -9.62 1.25 7.25
C PHE A 13 -9.57 0.40 8.52
N ALA A 14 -10.02 0.93 9.66
CA ALA A 14 -10.04 0.21 10.92
C ALA A 14 -10.90 -1.06 10.85
N VAL A 15 -12.12 -0.95 10.32
CA VAL A 15 -13.02 -2.10 10.13
C VAL A 15 -12.41 -3.13 9.19
N ALA A 16 -11.83 -2.71 8.07
CA ALA A 16 -11.22 -3.62 7.10
C ALA A 16 -9.99 -4.34 7.69
N VAL A 17 -9.14 -3.64 8.45
CA VAL A 17 -7.99 -4.24 9.12
C VAL A 17 -8.43 -5.22 10.19
N LEU A 18 -9.38 -4.85 11.05
CA LEU A 18 -9.89 -5.73 12.10
C LEU A 18 -10.59 -6.96 11.52
N ALA A 19 -11.42 -6.78 10.48
CA ALA A 19 -12.06 -7.89 9.78
C ALA A 19 -11.02 -8.81 9.14
N LYS A 20 -10.01 -8.26 8.46
CA LYS A 20 -8.91 -9.04 7.87
C LYS A 20 -8.14 -9.83 8.92
N LEU A 21 -7.75 -9.20 10.02
CA LEU A 21 -7.02 -9.86 11.10
C LEU A 21 -7.87 -10.94 11.77
N GLY A 22 -9.15 -10.65 12.05
CA GLY A 22 -10.10 -11.62 12.59
C GLY A 22 -10.28 -12.83 11.66
N LEU A 23 -10.47 -12.60 10.37
CA LEU A 23 -10.57 -13.67 9.37
C LEU A 23 -9.28 -14.50 9.27
N LEU A 24 -8.10 -13.85 9.26
CA LEU A 24 -6.82 -14.55 9.19
C LEU A 24 -6.54 -15.42 10.43
N LEU A 25 -6.93 -14.94 11.61
CA LEU A 25 -6.72 -15.67 12.88
C LEU A 25 -7.73 -16.81 13.07
N LEU A 26 -9.00 -16.59 12.69
CA LEU A 26 -10.06 -17.58 12.90
C LEU A 26 -10.14 -18.59 11.75
N GLN A 27 -10.06 -18.13 10.50
CA GLN A 27 -10.30 -18.94 9.30
C GLN A 27 -9.44 -18.45 8.11
N PRO A 28 -8.13 -18.73 8.10
CA PRO A 28 -7.21 -18.25 7.06
C PRO A 28 -7.57 -18.71 5.64
N ARG A 29 -8.31 -19.82 5.51
CA ARG A 29 -8.81 -20.32 4.22
C ARG A 29 -9.83 -19.37 3.58
N LEU A 30 -10.73 -18.79 4.37
CA LEU A 30 -11.73 -17.84 3.84
C LEU A 30 -11.05 -16.61 3.25
N TRP A 31 -9.97 -16.13 3.89
CA TRP A 31 -9.20 -15.01 3.34
C TRP A 31 -8.61 -15.35 1.96
N LEU A 32 -8.08 -16.56 1.80
CA LEU A 32 -7.56 -17.01 0.50
C LEU A 32 -8.67 -17.11 -0.56
N ASP A 33 -9.86 -17.57 -0.19
CA ASP A 33 -10.99 -17.66 -1.12
C ASP A 33 -11.47 -16.29 -1.62
N VAL A 34 -11.38 -15.26 -0.77
CA VAL A 34 -11.68 -13.86 -1.14
C VAL A 34 -10.59 -13.28 -2.04
N VAL A 35 -9.31 -13.53 -1.73
CA VAL A 35 -8.17 -12.92 -2.45
C VAL A 35 -7.87 -13.60 -3.78
N ARG A 36 -8.08 -14.92 -3.90
CA ARG A 36 -7.83 -15.68 -5.14
C ARG A 36 -8.46 -15.08 -6.39
N PRO A 37 -9.78 -14.79 -6.44
CA PRO A 37 -10.41 -14.23 -7.63
C PRO A 37 -9.92 -12.81 -7.94
N LEU A 38 -9.51 -12.05 -6.92
CA LEU A 38 -8.93 -10.72 -7.09
C LEU A 38 -7.54 -10.79 -7.72
N VAL A 39 -6.71 -11.74 -7.30
CA VAL A 39 -5.34 -11.94 -7.82
C VAL A 39 -5.36 -12.58 -9.21
N ALA A 40 -6.37 -13.39 -9.54
CA ALA A 40 -6.52 -14.03 -10.84
C ALA A 40 -6.72 -13.04 -12.01
N ASP A 41 -7.12 -11.80 -11.73
CA ASP A 41 -7.28 -10.72 -12.72
C ASP A 41 -6.34 -9.55 -12.35
N PRO A 42 -5.07 -9.57 -12.81
CA PRO A 42 -4.07 -8.56 -12.46
C PRO A 42 -4.48 -7.13 -12.84
N VAL A 43 -5.22 -6.96 -13.93
CA VAL A 43 -5.68 -5.64 -14.38
C VAL A 43 -6.72 -5.08 -13.41
N ARG A 44 -7.67 -5.91 -12.97
CA ARG A 44 -8.66 -5.51 -11.95
C ARG A 44 -7.98 -5.20 -10.63
N LEU A 45 -7.02 -6.01 -10.21
CA LEU A 45 -6.26 -5.79 -8.99
C LEU A 45 -5.49 -4.46 -9.04
N MET A 46 -4.82 -4.18 -10.16
CA MET A 46 -4.09 -2.94 -10.37
C MET A 46 -5.01 -1.72 -10.32
N ARG A 47 -6.17 -1.76 -11.00
CA ARG A 47 -7.17 -0.68 -10.97
C ARG A 47 -7.70 -0.44 -9.56
N LEU A 48 -7.98 -1.50 -8.81
CA LEU A 48 -8.43 -1.42 -7.42
C LEU A 48 -7.40 -0.70 -6.56
N TYR A 49 -6.13 -1.14 -6.59
CA TYR A 49 -5.06 -0.51 -5.82
C TYR A 49 -4.76 0.92 -6.26
N ALA A 50 -4.78 1.21 -7.57
CA ALA A 50 -4.63 2.57 -8.08
C ALA A 50 -5.75 3.49 -7.58
N GLY A 51 -7.01 3.02 -7.57
CA GLY A 51 -8.15 3.78 -7.04
C GLY A 51 -8.02 4.05 -5.55
N ILE A 52 -7.66 3.03 -4.76
CA ILE A 52 -7.44 3.17 -3.32
C ILE A 52 -6.28 4.16 -3.05
N ALA A 53 -5.17 4.04 -3.78
CA ALA A 53 -4.02 4.92 -3.65
C ALA A 53 -4.35 6.37 -4.04
N ALA A 54 -5.11 6.59 -5.11
CA ALA A 54 -5.52 7.93 -5.53
C ALA A 54 -6.43 8.61 -4.49
N VAL A 55 -7.46 7.90 -3.99
CA VAL A 55 -8.40 8.45 -3.01
C VAL A 55 -7.71 8.72 -1.67
N SER A 56 -6.94 7.75 -1.16
CA SER A 56 -6.22 7.92 0.10
C SER A 56 -5.12 8.98 0.00
N GLY A 57 -4.34 8.98 -1.09
CA GLY A 57 -3.29 9.96 -1.37
C GLY A 57 -3.83 11.38 -1.44
N LEU A 58 -4.96 11.60 -2.14
CA LEU A 58 -5.59 12.92 -2.21
C LEU A 58 -5.98 13.44 -0.81
N VAL A 59 -6.61 12.61 0.01
CA VAL A 59 -7.04 13.02 1.35
C VAL A 59 -5.85 13.29 2.26
N VAL A 60 -4.83 12.44 2.20
CA VAL A 60 -3.62 12.54 3.02
C VAL A 60 -2.82 13.79 2.66
N LEU A 61 -2.56 14.04 1.37
CA LEU A 61 -1.76 15.18 0.91
C LEU A 61 -2.44 16.54 1.12
N ILE A 62 -3.78 16.58 1.25
CA ILE A 62 -4.51 17.82 1.58
C ILE A 62 -4.42 18.15 3.08
N ARG A 63 -4.18 17.17 3.95
CA ARG A 63 -4.35 17.31 5.41
C ARG A 63 -3.07 17.22 6.21
N LEU A 64 -2.11 16.44 5.72
CA LEU A 64 -0.85 16.21 6.40
C LEU A 64 0.27 16.91 5.63
N SER A 65 1.29 17.37 6.36
CA SER A 65 2.50 17.80 5.71
C SER A 65 3.18 16.60 5.04
N ILE A 66 3.91 16.83 3.94
CA ILE A 66 4.62 15.74 3.26
C ILE A 66 5.61 15.01 4.20
N ILE A 67 6.11 15.69 5.22
CA ILE A 67 6.97 15.13 6.27
C ILE A 67 6.19 14.16 7.17
N ASP A 68 4.99 14.53 7.61
CA ASP A 68 4.11 13.63 8.39
C ASP A 68 3.74 12.38 7.58
N VAL A 69 3.44 12.56 6.29
CA VAL A 69 3.15 11.46 5.36
C VAL A 69 4.35 10.52 5.27
N ALA A 70 5.56 11.07 5.09
CA ALA A 70 6.78 10.29 5.02
C ALA A 70 7.04 9.49 6.32
N ALA A 71 6.83 10.11 7.49
CA ALA A 71 6.98 9.42 8.78
C ALA A 71 6.03 8.22 8.90
N VAL A 72 4.75 8.39 8.52
CA VAL A 72 3.77 7.30 8.51
C VAL A 72 4.14 6.22 7.49
N MET A 73 4.62 6.60 6.31
CA MET A 73 5.07 5.66 5.27
C MET A 73 6.28 4.84 5.72
N VAL A 74 7.24 5.44 6.41
CA VAL A 74 8.39 4.73 6.99
C VAL A 74 7.93 3.72 8.05
N PHE A 75 7.02 4.12 8.94
CA PHE A 75 6.45 3.23 9.94
C PHE A 75 5.69 2.05 9.29
N ALA A 76 4.79 2.33 8.36
CA ALA A 76 3.99 1.31 7.69
C ALA A 76 4.84 0.35 6.84
N SER A 77 5.82 0.86 6.10
CA SER A 77 6.74 0.03 5.31
C SER A 77 7.61 -0.86 6.19
N SER A 78 8.02 -0.38 7.36
CA SER A 78 8.74 -1.18 8.35
C SER A 78 7.89 -2.35 8.89
N LEU A 79 6.61 -2.11 9.18
CA LEU A 79 5.68 -3.18 9.59
C LEU A 79 5.45 -4.20 8.48
N ILE A 80 5.33 -3.75 7.23
CA ILE A 80 5.24 -4.64 6.07
C ILE A 80 6.52 -5.47 5.95
N GLY A 81 7.70 -4.86 6.06
CA GLY A 81 8.99 -5.54 6.04
C GLY A 81 9.08 -6.62 7.14
N LEU A 82 8.65 -6.30 8.36
CA LEU A 82 8.62 -7.26 9.47
C LEU A 82 7.69 -8.44 9.18
N ALA A 83 6.51 -8.19 8.63
CA ALA A 83 5.56 -9.24 8.28
C ALA A 83 6.07 -10.14 7.14
N LEU A 84 6.87 -9.59 6.23
CA LEU A 84 7.42 -10.30 5.07
C LEU A 84 8.78 -10.97 5.35
N ALA A 85 9.48 -10.60 6.41
CA ALA A 85 10.82 -11.10 6.73
C ALA A 85 10.93 -12.64 6.79
N PRO A 86 9.95 -13.39 7.34
CA PRO A 86 10.01 -14.86 7.33
C PRO A 86 9.93 -15.49 5.92
N TYR A 87 9.48 -14.73 4.92
CA TYR A 87 9.26 -15.19 3.54
C TYR A 87 10.37 -14.73 2.57
N GLY A 88 11.57 -14.45 3.08
CA GLY A 88 12.67 -13.87 2.30
C GLY A 88 13.03 -14.64 1.01
N SER A 89 12.98 -15.96 1.02
CA SER A 89 13.25 -16.77 -0.18
C SER A 89 12.20 -16.57 -1.29
N SER A 90 10.93 -16.36 -0.93
CA SER A 90 9.88 -16.02 -1.88
C SER A 90 10.03 -14.60 -2.41
N LEU A 91 10.45 -13.65 -1.57
CA LEU A 91 10.71 -12.27 -1.99
C LEU A 91 11.89 -12.17 -2.96
N LEU A 92 12.95 -12.97 -2.76
CA LEU A 92 14.08 -13.04 -3.68
C LEU A 92 13.63 -13.52 -5.06
N LYS A 93 12.85 -14.60 -5.13
CA LYS A 93 12.28 -15.09 -6.40
C LYS A 93 11.41 -14.05 -7.09
N LEU A 94 10.55 -13.37 -6.34
CA LEU A 94 9.72 -12.28 -6.88
C LEU A 94 10.59 -11.16 -7.46
N THR A 95 11.71 -10.83 -6.80
CA THR A 95 12.64 -9.80 -7.26
C THR A 95 13.36 -10.24 -8.56
N GLU A 96 13.76 -11.50 -8.64
CA GLU A 96 14.34 -12.09 -9.85
C GLU A 96 13.34 -12.03 -11.02
N GLU A 97 12.08 -12.40 -10.81
CA GLU A 97 11.02 -12.32 -11.82
C GLU A 97 10.81 -10.88 -12.31
N ILE A 98 10.72 -9.91 -11.39
CA ILE A 98 10.59 -8.48 -11.75
C ILE A 98 11.81 -8.01 -12.57
N SER A 99 13.02 -8.46 -12.22
CA SER A 99 14.24 -8.07 -12.94
C SER A 99 14.29 -8.63 -14.37
N GLN A 100 13.76 -9.83 -14.58
CA GLN A 100 13.73 -10.49 -15.88
C GLN A 100 12.64 -9.94 -16.80
N GLU A 101 11.46 -9.64 -16.25
CA GLU A 101 10.35 -9.05 -17.01
C GLU A 101 10.51 -7.53 -17.25
N GLY A 102 11.50 -6.93 -16.57
CA GLY A 102 11.80 -5.51 -16.66
C GLY A 102 10.87 -4.64 -15.81
N LEU A 103 11.39 -3.49 -15.38
CA LEU A 103 10.63 -2.50 -14.58
C LEU A 103 9.51 -1.82 -15.37
N GLU A 104 9.44 -2.03 -16.69
CA GLU A 104 8.44 -1.43 -17.59
C GLU A 104 7.00 -1.78 -17.21
N LYS A 105 6.75 -2.93 -16.56
CA LYS A 105 5.40 -3.29 -16.10
C LYS A 105 5.02 -2.65 -14.76
N ALA A 106 6.00 -2.21 -13.97
CA ALA A 106 5.82 -1.71 -12.60
C ALA A 106 6.33 -0.28 -12.39
N TRP A 107 6.65 0.45 -13.47
CA TRP A 107 7.31 1.77 -13.41
C TRP A 107 6.50 2.83 -12.66
N ALA A 108 5.16 2.77 -12.74
CA ALA A 108 4.29 3.79 -12.17
C ALA A 108 4.46 3.93 -10.64
N PRO A 109 4.42 2.85 -9.85
CA PRO A 109 4.81 2.89 -8.44
C PRO A 109 6.20 3.51 -8.19
N PHE A 110 7.22 3.16 -8.98
CA PHE A 110 8.57 3.71 -8.81
C PHE A 110 8.60 5.23 -9.05
N ALA A 111 7.92 5.71 -10.09
CA ALA A 111 7.81 7.14 -10.37
C ALA A 111 7.15 7.88 -9.20
N VAL A 112 6.06 7.34 -8.64
CA VAL A 112 5.40 7.92 -7.46
C VAL A 112 6.35 7.98 -6.26
N TRP A 113 7.10 6.91 -6.00
CA TRP A 113 8.08 6.88 -4.91
C TRP A 113 9.18 7.91 -5.08
N ILE A 114 9.72 8.07 -6.29
CA ILE A 114 10.76 9.07 -6.58
C ILE A 114 10.21 10.49 -6.36
N ILE A 115 9.02 10.79 -6.87
CA ILE A 115 8.38 12.10 -6.70
C ILE A 115 8.18 12.41 -5.21
N LEU A 116 7.65 11.46 -4.45
CA LEU A 116 7.43 11.63 -3.01
C LEU A 116 8.76 11.83 -2.27
N ALA A 117 9.79 11.05 -2.58
CA ALA A 117 11.10 11.19 -1.94
C ALA A 117 11.75 12.55 -2.21
N LEU A 118 11.72 13.01 -3.47
CA LEU A 118 12.24 14.34 -3.84
C LEU A 118 11.44 15.46 -3.17
N TRP A 119 10.12 15.33 -3.07
CA TRP A 119 9.28 16.32 -2.40
C TRP A 119 9.58 16.39 -0.90
N VAL A 120 9.74 15.25 -0.23
CA VAL A 120 10.15 15.21 1.19
C VAL A 120 11.48 15.91 1.38
N LEU A 121 12.49 15.58 0.56
CA LEU A 121 13.80 16.22 0.64
C LEU A 121 13.72 17.73 0.43
N TYR A 122 12.99 18.18 -0.61
CA TYR A 122 12.77 19.60 -0.86
C TYR A 122 12.14 20.29 0.36
N SER A 123 11.06 19.73 0.91
CA SER A 123 10.36 20.30 2.06
C SER A 123 11.13 20.28 3.37
N LEU A 124 12.17 19.45 3.51
CA LEU A 124 13.06 19.47 4.67
C LEU A 124 14.09 20.61 4.60
N PHE A 125 14.42 21.08 3.40
CA PHE A 125 15.48 22.08 3.16
C PHE A 125 14.95 23.41 2.62
N SER A 126 13.63 23.56 2.43
CA SER A 126 12.95 24.80 2.03
C SER A 126 12.20 25.42 3.20
#